data_AF-A0AAN4W230-F1
#
_entry.id   AF-A0AAN4W230-F1
#
_cell.length_a   1.000
_cell.length_b   1.000
_cell.length_c   1.000
_cell.angle_alpha   90.00
_cell.angle_beta   90.00
_cell.angle_gamma   90.00
#
_symmetry.space_group_name_H-M   'P 1'
#
loop_
_entity.id
_entity.type
_entity.pdbx_description
1 polymer ?
#
loop_
_entity_poly.entity_id
_entity_poly.type
_entity_poly.pdbx_seq_one_letter_code
_entity_poly.pdbx_strand_id
1 'polypeptide(L)'
;MMNIEINIDYSEYFSTLLGLVATLLGLLIAASTFILQNGFTSFKYNRNMFLKHYSNLSKLLFYGFGYMIYISITQKYFSNYSKLLLIIHIIFSLVFIKSILDLYSHKGYIKTLFSKRYNPYKGRLRKYLRYIRNNGLIQNVILLTAIFIIVIYPIWIAKLDTGCFWLTEKSAFLSTASLFIYSIYYLISIIPEFYGFSIQELENIVESENDTNNKPEIDIDYKRELETLKIALIKNGYNELNPIAPKPFLDGELTNNLRIGDYSEAFFVINIRIKDSDVFQTRDAVEKYAFELYKSIATIRIDINSFVLSIFVEIEGDKQRNIFMRLNRKDLKELILRNFTAKDFVNGIENKLFDELYRDL
;
A
#
# COMPACT_ATOMS: atom_id res chain seq x y z
N MET A 1 -50.96 -8.78 -22.88
CA MET A 1 -50.02 -7.68 -22.56
C MET A 1 -49.04 -7.59 -23.72
N MET A 2 -49.10 -6.51 -24.48
CA MET A 2 -48.22 -6.25 -25.62
C MET A 2 -46.88 -5.77 -25.04
N ASN A 3 -45.85 -6.63 -25.06
CA ASN A 3 -44.49 -6.23 -24.73
C ASN A 3 -44.02 -5.29 -25.85
N ILE A 4 -44.07 -3.99 -25.59
CA ILE A 4 -43.41 -3.01 -26.42
C ILE A 4 -41.91 -3.17 -26.13
N GLU A 5 -41.21 -3.96 -26.94
CA GLU A 5 -39.75 -3.93 -26.98
C GLU A 5 -39.33 -2.57 -27.54
N ILE A 6 -39.02 -1.64 -26.63
CA ILE A 6 -38.37 -0.38 -26.99
C ILE A 6 -36.95 -0.76 -27.41
N ASN A 7 -36.72 -0.84 -28.72
CA ASN A 7 -35.39 -1.06 -29.28
C ASN A 7 -34.64 0.28 -29.22
N ILE A 8 -33.87 0.47 -28.15
CA ILE A 8 -33.07 1.68 -27.93
C ILE A 8 -31.77 1.53 -28.73
N ASP A 9 -31.52 2.44 -29.66
CA ASP A 9 -30.22 2.53 -30.34
C ASP A 9 -29.19 3.21 -29.43
N TYR A 10 -28.11 2.50 -29.12
CA TYR A 10 -27.02 2.97 -28.25
C TYR A 10 -25.82 3.54 -29.02
N SER A 11 -25.87 3.59 -30.36
CA SER A 11 -24.74 4.00 -31.21
C SER A 11 -24.26 5.43 -30.94
N GLU A 12 -25.19 6.37 -30.78
CA GLU A 12 -24.90 7.78 -30.46
C GLU A 12 -24.25 7.93 -29.07
N TYR A 13 -24.69 7.13 -28.11
CA TYR A 13 -24.08 7.08 -26.77
C TYR A 13 -22.60 6.67 -26.85
N PHE A 14 -22.27 5.58 -27.54
CA PHE A 14 -20.89 5.09 -27.60
C PHE A 14 -19.97 6.05 -28.36
N SER A 15 -20.49 6.74 -29.37
CA SER A 15 -19.78 7.80 -30.10
C SER A 15 -19.45 8.99 -29.19
N THR A 16 -20.45 9.48 -28.44
CA THR A 16 -20.30 10.60 -27.51
C THR A 16 -19.38 10.24 -26.34
N LEU A 17 -19.53 9.05 -25.78
CA LEU A 17 -18.70 8.54 -24.68
C LEU A 17 -17.22 8.52 -25.07
N LEU A 18 -16.89 8.13 -26.31
CA LEU A 18 -15.51 8.07 -26.78
C LEU A 18 -14.84 9.47 -26.74
N GLY A 19 -15.53 10.52 -27.17
CA GLY A 19 -15.03 11.90 -27.10
C GLY A 19 -14.87 12.42 -25.67
N LEU A 20 -15.84 12.11 -24.79
CA LEU A 20 -15.80 12.50 -23.38
C LEU A 20 -14.65 11.80 -22.63
N VAL A 21 -14.50 10.49 -22.84
CA VAL A 21 -13.45 9.70 -22.16
C VAL A 21 -12.06 10.14 -22.63
N ALA A 22 -11.88 10.47 -23.91
CA ALA A 22 -10.61 11.02 -24.40
C ALA A 22 -10.26 12.34 -23.70
N THR A 23 -11.24 13.23 -23.54
CA THR A 23 -11.06 14.51 -22.81
C THR A 23 -10.70 14.28 -21.33
N LEU A 24 -11.44 13.40 -20.64
CA LEU A 24 -11.18 13.07 -19.24
C LEU A 24 -9.84 12.39 -19.02
N LEU A 25 -9.40 11.56 -19.97
CA LEU A 25 -8.08 10.92 -19.92
C LEU A 25 -6.96 11.96 -20.06
N GLY A 26 -7.13 12.96 -20.94
CA GLY A 26 -6.22 14.10 -21.02
C GLY A 26 -6.14 14.88 -19.70
N LEU A 27 -7.29 15.15 -19.07
CA LEU A 27 -7.36 15.82 -17.77
C LEU A 27 -6.72 15.00 -16.65
N LEU A 28 -6.91 13.68 -16.64
CA LEU A 28 -6.27 12.78 -15.68
C LEU A 28 -4.75 12.77 -15.83
N ILE A 29 -4.23 12.76 -17.07
CA ILE A 29 -2.78 12.84 -17.34
C ILE A 29 -2.23 14.17 -16.82
N ALA A 30 -2.90 15.28 -17.15
CA ALA A 30 -2.50 16.61 -16.67
C ALA A 30 -2.49 16.69 -15.14
N ALA A 31 -3.58 16.27 -14.49
CA ALA A 31 -3.68 16.23 -13.03
C ALA A 31 -2.63 15.32 -12.40
N SER A 32 -2.39 14.14 -12.99
CA SER A 32 -1.37 13.21 -12.48
C SER A 32 0.03 13.77 -12.62
N THR A 33 0.31 14.48 -13.70
CA THR A 33 1.61 15.11 -13.96
C THR A 33 1.84 16.27 -13.01
N PHE A 34 0.84 17.13 -12.83
CA PHE A 34 0.88 18.23 -11.86
C PHE A 34 1.13 17.71 -10.43
N ILE A 35 0.42 16.66 -10.04
CA ILE A 35 0.54 16.08 -8.69
C ILE A 35 1.92 15.43 -8.50
N LEU A 36 2.44 14.71 -9.50
CA LEU A 36 3.79 14.12 -9.44
C LEU A 36 4.90 15.19 -9.41
N GLN A 37 4.74 16.28 -10.16
CA GLN A 37 5.74 17.35 -10.26
C GLN A 37 5.75 18.28 -9.06
N ASN A 38 4.58 18.81 -8.65
CA ASN A 38 4.50 19.89 -7.66
C ASN A 38 3.42 19.68 -6.58
N GLY A 39 2.46 18.77 -6.77
CA GLY A 39 1.34 18.63 -5.83
C GLY A 39 1.74 18.10 -4.46
N PHE A 40 2.77 17.26 -4.35
CA PHE A 40 3.19 16.71 -3.05
C PHE A 40 4.28 17.51 -2.33
N THR A 41 4.65 18.70 -2.81
CA THR A 41 5.58 19.58 -2.08
C THR A 41 4.98 20.08 -0.76
N SER A 42 3.64 20.03 -0.62
CA SER A 42 2.93 20.36 0.62
C SER A 42 3.01 19.25 1.68
N PHE A 43 3.27 18.00 1.29
CA PHE A 43 3.41 16.88 2.22
C PHE A 43 4.86 16.80 2.66
N LYS A 44 5.12 17.14 3.93
CA LYS A 44 6.48 17.22 4.45
C LYS A 44 7.03 15.87 4.92
N TYR A 45 6.17 14.95 5.39
CA TYR A 45 6.63 13.86 6.26
C TYR A 45 6.33 12.45 5.78
N ASN A 46 5.61 12.25 4.67
CA ASN A 46 5.30 10.90 4.18
C ASN A 46 4.90 10.89 2.69
N ARG A 47 5.71 11.53 1.86
CA ARG A 47 5.38 11.79 0.45
C ARG A 47 5.19 10.50 -0.34
N ASN A 48 6.04 9.47 -0.15
CA ASN A 48 5.89 8.22 -0.90
C ASN A 48 4.59 7.48 -0.56
N MET A 49 4.11 7.62 0.67
CA MET A 49 2.87 7.01 1.10
C MET A 49 1.68 7.61 0.34
N PHE A 50 1.58 8.94 0.25
CA PHE A 50 0.50 9.60 -0.48
C PHE A 50 0.65 9.50 -2.00
N LEU A 51 1.87 9.62 -2.53
CA LEU A 51 2.19 9.35 -3.95
C LEU A 51 1.69 7.97 -4.36
N LYS A 52 1.88 6.96 -3.51
CA LYS A 52 1.44 5.60 -3.81
C LYS A 52 -0.08 5.45 -3.79
N HIS A 53 -0.78 6.21 -2.96
CA HIS A 53 -2.25 6.23 -2.93
C HIS A 53 -2.80 6.85 -4.21
N TYR A 54 -2.27 8.02 -4.57
CA TYR A 54 -2.62 8.70 -5.80
C TYR A 54 -2.27 7.87 -7.05
N SER A 55 -1.09 7.26 -7.09
CA SER A 55 -0.69 6.35 -8.18
C SER A 55 -1.67 5.18 -8.36
N ASN A 56 -2.16 4.59 -7.27
CA ASN A 56 -3.16 3.53 -7.34
C ASN A 56 -4.52 4.06 -7.86
N LEU A 57 -4.90 5.28 -7.48
CA LEU A 57 -6.12 5.92 -7.95
C LEU A 57 -6.05 6.26 -9.44
N SER A 58 -4.96 6.88 -9.90
CA SER A 58 -4.76 7.17 -11.33
C SER A 58 -4.79 5.89 -12.15
N LYS A 59 -4.14 4.80 -11.69
CA LYS A 59 -4.20 3.49 -12.36
C LYS A 59 -5.63 2.97 -12.50
N LEU A 60 -6.44 3.06 -11.44
CA LEU A 60 -7.84 2.65 -11.46
C LEU A 60 -8.63 3.43 -12.53
N LEU A 61 -8.45 4.75 -12.58
CA LEU A 61 -9.11 5.62 -13.57
C LEU A 61 -8.61 5.34 -15.00
N PHE A 62 -7.31 5.13 -15.20
CA PHE A 62 -6.76 4.75 -16.51
C PHE A 62 -7.35 3.44 -17.03
N TYR A 63 -7.46 2.40 -16.18
CA TYR A 63 -8.10 1.15 -16.57
C TYR A 63 -9.59 1.35 -16.88
N GLY A 64 -10.27 2.21 -16.11
CA GLY A 64 -11.67 2.54 -16.36
C GLY A 64 -11.90 3.25 -17.70
N PHE A 65 -11.11 4.28 -17.98
CA PHE A 65 -11.15 4.99 -19.27
C PHE A 65 -10.76 4.10 -20.44
N GLY A 66 -9.72 3.28 -20.28
CA GLY A 66 -9.32 2.30 -21.29
C GLY A 66 -10.45 1.34 -21.64
N TYR A 67 -11.13 0.78 -20.62
CA TYR A 67 -12.28 -0.10 -20.84
C TYR A 67 -13.42 0.59 -21.61
N MET A 68 -13.79 1.82 -21.24
CA MET A 68 -14.83 2.57 -21.94
C MET A 68 -14.47 2.82 -23.41
N ILE A 69 -13.21 3.17 -23.71
CA ILE A 69 -12.73 3.33 -25.10
C ILE A 69 -12.85 2.00 -25.86
N TYR A 70 -12.35 0.91 -25.30
CA TYR A 70 -12.38 -0.40 -25.98
C TYR A 70 -13.80 -0.89 -26.24
N ILE A 71 -14.72 -0.72 -25.29
CA ILE A 71 -16.13 -1.07 -25.49
C ILE A 71 -16.78 -0.18 -26.55
N SER A 72 -16.58 1.14 -26.50
CA SER A 72 -17.13 2.05 -27.52
C SER A 72 -16.64 1.74 -28.92
N ILE A 73 -15.35 1.45 -29.10
CA ILE A 73 -14.78 1.06 -30.41
C ILE A 73 -15.36 -0.29 -30.85
N THR A 74 -15.44 -1.26 -29.94
CA THR A 74 -15.98 -2.59 -30.26
C THR A 74 -17.43 -2.51 -30.68
N GLN A 75 -18.26 -1.73 -29.98
CA GLN A 75 -19.66 -1.53 -30.34
C GLN A 75 -19.81 -0.83 -31.69
N LYS A 76 -18.93 0.13 -32.00
CA LYS A 76 -18.98 0.87 -33.27
C LYS A 76 -18.57 0.04 -34.49
N TYR A 77 -17.55 -0.81 -34.38
CA TYR A 77 -16.98 -1.52 -35.53
C TYR A 77 -17.27 -3.02 -35.55
N PHE A 78 -17.65 -3.61 -34.42
CA PHE A 78 -17.84 -5.04 -34.22
C PHE A 78 -19.12 -5.35 -33.41
N SER A 79 -20.20 -4.58 -33.62
CA SER A 79 -21.47 -4.67 -32.86
C SER A 79 -22.02 -6.10 -32.71
N ASN A 80 -21.84 -6.95 -33.72
CA ASN A 80 -22.33 -8.33 -33.72
C ASN A 80 -21.48 -9.33 -32.90
N TYR A 81 -20.34 -8.92 -32.33
CA TYR A 81 -19.41 -9.81 -31.63
C TYR A 81 -19.56 -9.77 -30.10
N SER A 82 -20.71 -10.24 -29.61
CA SER A 82 -21.04 -10.30 -28.17
C SER A 82 -20.05 -11.12 -27.32
N LYS A 83 -19.40 -12.13 -27.91
CA LYS A 83 -18.32 -12.90 -27.28
C LYS A 83 -17.06 -12.05 -27.03
N LEU A 84 -16.72 -11.15 -27.95
CA LEU A 84 -15.55 -10.27 -27.81
C LEU A 84 -15.77 -9.28 -26.66
N LEU A 85 -16.97 -8.69 -26.58
CA LEU A 85 -17.37 -7.81 -25.48
C LEU A 85 -17.23 -8.51 -24.12
N LEU A 86 -17.68 -9.77 -24.02
CA LEU A 86 -17.55 -10.56 -22.79
C LEU A 86 -16.09 -10.76 -22.37
N ILE A 87 -15.21 -11.10 -23.31
CA ILE A 87 -13.77 -11.27 -23.03
C ILE A 87 -13.17 -9.97 -22.51
N ILE A 88 -13.43 -8.84 -23.18
CA ILE A 88 -12.95 -7.52 -22.78
C ILE A 88 -13.44 -7.19 -21.36
N HIS A 89 -14.71 -7.46 -21.07
CA HIS A 89 -15.29 -7.20 -19.75
C HIS A 89 -14.73 -8.09 -18.64
N ILE A 90 -14.45 -9.37 -18.90
CA ILE A 90 -13.82 -10.27 -17.91
C ILE A 90 -12.40 -9.80 -17.58
N ILE A 91 -11.61 -9.47 -18.60
CA ILE A 91 -10.24 -8.96 -18.41
C ILE A 91 -10.29 -7.66 -17.59
N PHE A 92 -11.16 -6.72 -17.98
CA PHE A 92 -11.36 -5.49 -17.22
C PHE A 92 -11.77 -5.77 -15.77
N SER A 93 -12.73 -6.67 -15.55
CA SER A 93 -13.22 -7.00 -14.21
C SER A 93 -12.12 -7.48 -13.27
N LEU A 94 -11.23 -8.36 -13.75
CA LEU A 94 -10.10 -8.85 -12.96
C LEU A 94 -9.13 -7.71 -12.60
N VAL A 95 -8.80 -6.86 -13.57
CA VAL A 95 -7.87 -5.73 -13.38
C VAL A 95 -8.49 -4.66 -12.47
N PHE A 96 -9.77 -4.37 -12.64
CA PHE A 96 -10.53 -3.40 -11.86
C PHE A 96 -10.64 -3.83 -10.39
N ILE A 97 -11.06 -5.08 -10.12
CA ILE A 97 -11.17 -5.62 -8.76
C ILE A 97 -9.81 -5.55 -8.04
N LYS A 98 -8.72 -5.95 -8.70
CA LYS A 98 -7.39 -5.85 -8.10
C LYS A 98 -7.02 -4.39 -7.77
N SER A 99 -7.26 -3.49 -8.72
CA SER A 99 -6.86 -2.07 -8.58
C SER A 99 -7.66 -1.35 -7.50
N ILE A 100 -8.98 -1.59 -7.41
CA ILE A 100 -9.83 -0.98 -6.38
C ILE A 100 -9.50 -1.54 -4.98
N LEU A 101 -9.20 -2.83 -4.86
CA LEU A 101 -8.77 -3.42 -3.58
C LEU A 101 -7.41 -2.85 -3.13
N ASP A 102 -6.46 -2.67 -4.06
CA ASP A 102 -5.15 -2.07 -3.76
C ASP A 102 -5.26 -0.61 -3.31
N LEU A 103 -6.18 0.15 -3.92
CA LEU A 103 -6.49 1.52 -3.53
C LEU A 103 -7.04 1.57 -2.10
N TYR A 104 -8.06 0.76 -1.81
CA TYR A 104 -8.72 0.72 -0.50
C TYR A 104 -7.82 0.16 0.60
N SER A 105 -7.01 -0.86 0.31
CA SER A 105 -6.03 -1.40 1.26
C SER A 105 -5.01 -0.32 1.63
N HIS A 106 -4.57 0.48 0.66
CA HIS A 106 -3.65 1.57 0.94
C HIS A 106 -4.31 2.71 1.74
N LYS A 107 -5.52 3.13 1.37
CA LYS A 107 -6.29 4.12 2.13
C LYS A 107 -6.47 3.71 3.60
N GLY A 108 -6.73 2.42 3.83
CA GLY A 108 -6.87 1.84 5.15
C GLY A 108 -5.56 1.80 5.93
N TYR A 109 -4.43 1.58 5.25
CA TYR A 109 -3.10 1.72 5.84
C TYR A 109 -2.87 3.14 6.36
N ILE A 110 -3.21 4.17 5.56
CA ILE A 110 -3.11 5.58 5.97
C ILE A 110 -3.89 5.84 7.26
N LYS A 111 -5.16 5.46 7.28
CA LYS A 111 -6.02 5.61 8.46
C LYS A 111 -5.49 4.88 9.68
N THR A 112 -4.86 3.72 9.52
CA THR A 112 -4.33 2.96 10.66
C THR A 112 -3.10 3.59 11.29
N LEU A 113 -2.25 4.25 10.50
CA LEU A 113 -1.07 4.94 11.03
C LEU A 113 -1.49 6.04 11.99
N PHE A 114 -2.53 6.80 11.64
CA PHE A 114 -3.06 7.90 12.44
C PHE A 114 -4.09 7.48 13.50
N SER A 115 -4.36 6.17 13.66
CA SER A 115 -5.31 5.66 14.66
C SER A 115 -4.59 5.08 15.88
N LYS A 116 -5.15 5.25 17.09
CA LYS A 116 -4.65 4.65 18.34
C LYS A 116 -4.87 3.11 18.43
N ARG A 117 -5.49 2.48 17.43
CA ARG A 117 -5.79 1.03 17.46
C ARG A 117 -4.55 0.17 17.21
N TYR A 118 -4.17 -0.64 18.20
CA TYR A 118 -3.11 -1.66 18.12
C TYR A 118 -3.43 -2.74 17.06
N ASN A 119 -2.43 -3.19 16.27
CA ASN A 119 -2.69 -4.07 15.13
C ASN A 119 -1.58 -5.08 14.76
N PRO A 120 -1.22 -6.03 15.64
CA PRO A 120 -0.18 -7.02 15.35
C PRO A 120 -0.74 -8.19 14.52
N TYR A 121 -0.30 -8.36 13.26
CA TYR A 121 -0.61 -9.58 12.51
C TYR A 121 0.52 -10.02 11.59
N LYS A 122 0.84 -11.32 11.65
CA LYS A 122 1.78 -12.01 10.76
C LYS A 122 1.02 -12.51 9.52
N GLY A 123 1.33 -11.95 8.34
CA GLY A 123 0.85 -12.45 7.04
C GLY A 123 0.42 -11.35 6.05
N ARG A 124 0.99 -11.36 4.83
CA ARG A 124 0.75 -10.33 3.79
C ARG A 124 -0.73 -10.19 3.42
N LEU A 125 -1.43 -11.31 3.17
CA LEU A 125 -2.83 -11.31 2.75
C LEU A 125 -3.81 -10.90 3.86
N ARG A 126 -3.58 -11.38 5.09
CA ARG A 126 -4.40 -10.98 6.26
C ARG A 126 -4.22 -9.50 6.59
N LYS A 127 -3.00 -8.99 6.51
CA LYS A 127 -2.68 -7.56 6.65
C LYS A 127 -3.41 -6.74 5.59
N TYR A 128 -3.37 -7.18 4.34
CA TYR A 128 -4.03 -6.54 3.20
C TYR A 128 -5.54 -6.40 3.38
N LEU A 129 -6.25 -7.50 3.68
CA LEU A 129 -7.71 -7.51 3.89
C LEU A 129 -8.12 -6.70 5.12
N ARG A 130 -7.30 -6.72 6.17
CA ARG A 130 -7.59 -5.94 7.38
C ARG A 130 -7.45 -4.45 7.15
N TYR A 131 -6.49 -4.01 6.33
CA TYR A 131 -6.44 -2.60 5.95
C TYR A 131 -7.70 -2.16 5.20
N ILE A 132 -8.21 -2.98 4.28
CA ILE A 132 -9.51 -2.72 3.66
C ILE A 132 -10.58 -2.57 4.74
N ARG A 133 -10.68 -3.53 5.67
CA ARG A 133 -11.64 -3.47 6.78
C ARG A 133 -11.53 -2.20 7.61
N ASN A 134 -10.31 -1.71 7.84
CA ASN A 134 -10.03 -0.53 8.68
C ASN A 134 -10.51 0.79 8.07
N ASN A 135 -10.94 0.81 6.81
CA ASN A 135 -11.58 1.99 6.21
C ASN A 135 -12.92 2.38 6.86
N GLY A 136 -13.55 1.43 7.58
CA GLY A 136 -14.87 1.60 8.20
C GLY A 136 -15.99 0.93 7.39
N LEU A 137 -17.12 0.66 8.04
CA LEU A 137 -18.25 -0.07 7.46
C LEU A 137 -18.78 0.62 6.20
N ILE A 138 -19.04 1.94 6.27
CA ILE A 138 -19.59 2.73 5.16
C ILE A 138 -18.70 2.63 3.92
N GLN A 139 -17.38 2.78 4.08
CA GLN A 139 -16.45 2.73 2.95
C GLN A 139 -16.35 1.34 2.33
N ASN A 140 -16.45 0.28 3.14
CA ASN A 140 -16.48 -1.10 2.64
C ASN A 140 -17.79 -1.42 1.91
N VAL A 141 -18.92 -0.88 2.36
CA VAL A 141 -20.19 -0.98 1.63
C VAL A 141 -20.07 -0.28 0.28
N ILE A 142 -19.54 0.95 0.23
CA ILE A 142 -19.29 1.67 -1.03
C ILE A 142 -18.41 0.85 -1.99
N LEU A 143 -17.32 0.26 -1.49
CA LEU A 143 -16.44 -0.62 -2.27
C LEU A 143 -17.20 -1.81 -2.87
N LEU A 144 -17.96 -2.53 -2.06
CA LEU A 144 -18.71 -3.71 -2.50
C LEU A 144 -19.80 -3.34 -3.49
N THR A 145 -20.51 -2.23 -3.26
CA THR A 145 -21.53 -1.70 -4.17
C THR A 145 -20.92 -1.32 -5.51
N ALA A 146 -19.74 -0.67 -5.53
CA ALA A 146 -19.06 -0.34 -6.77
C ALA A 146 -18.66 -1.58 -7.57
N ILE A 147 -18.12 -2.61 -6.90
CA ILE A 147 -17.79 -3.90 -7.55
C ILE A 147 -19.06 -4.55 -8.11
N PHE A 148 -20.15 -4.57 -7.33
CA PHE A 148 -21.40 -5.16 -7.78
C PHE A 148 -21.96 -4.45 -9.02
N ILE A 149 -22.07 -3.12 -8.99
CA ILE A 149 -22.68 -2.32 -10.07
C ILE A 149 -21.83 -2.36 -11.35
N ILE A 150 -20.50 -2.31 -11.24
CA ILE A 150 -19.62 -2.18 -12.42
C ILE A 150 -19.31 -3.55 -13.04
N VAL A 151 -19.18 -4.60 -12.22
CA VAL A 151 -18.74 -5.93 -12.68
C VAL A 151 -19.90 -6.93 -12.76
N ILE A 152 -20.70 -7.05 -11.71
CA ILE A 152 -21.68 -8.15 -11.61
C ILE A 152 -22.97 -7.78 -12.34
N TYR A 153 -23.42 -6.54 -12.16
CA TYR A 153 -24.72 -6.07 -12.66
C TYR A 153 -24.85 -6.13 -14.19
N PRO A 154 -23.85 -5.75 -15.02
CA PRO A 154 -23.94 -5.87 -16.48
C PRO A 154 -24.14 -7.32 -16.94
N ILE A 155 -23.41 -8.27 -16.33
CA ILE A 155 -23.50 -9.70 -16.63
C ILE A 155 -24.88 -10.24 -16.22
N TRP A 156 -25.41 -9.79 -15.09
CA TRP A 156 -26.71 -10.21 -14.59
C TRP A 156 -27.85 -9.75 -15.52
N ILE A 157 -27.80 -8.51 -16.00
CA ILE A 157 -28.77 -7.99 -16.98
C ILE A 157 -28.67 -8.73 -18.31
N ALA A 158 -27.45 -8.98 -18.81
CA ALA A 158 -27.25 -9.77 -20.03
C ALA A 158 -27.92 -11.16 -19.96
N LYS A 159 -27.82 -11.82 -18.79
CA LYS A 159 -28.48 -13.10 -18.53
C LYS A 159 -30.00 -13.00 -18.52
N LEU A 160 -30.56 -11.94 -17.94
CA LEU A 160 -32.01 -11.73 -17.92
C LEU A 160 -32.57 -11.46 -19.33
N ASP A 161 -31.83 -10.71 -20.15
CA ASP A 161 -32.28 -10.31 -21.48
C ASP A 161 -32.13 -11.44 -22.52
N THR A 162 -31.09 -12.27 -22.43
CA THR A 162 -30.77 -13.28 -23.48
C THR A 162 -30.76 -14.74 -23.01
N GLY A 163 -30.89 -14.98 -21.71
CA GLY A 163 -30.66 -16.30 -21.10
C GLY A 163 -29.20 -16.74 -21.08
N CYS A 164 -28.29 -15.99 -21.71
CA CYS A 164 -26.86 -16.27 -21.82
C CYS A 164 -26.01 -15.17 -21.16
N PHE A 165 -24.75 -15.46 -20.86
CA PHE A 165 -23.81 -14.49 -20.27
C PHE A 165 -23.16 -13.54 -21.31
N TRP A 166 -23.70 -13.46 -22.53
CA TRP A 166 -23.10 -12.66 -23.59
C TRP A 166 -23.53 -11.21 -23.43
N LEU A 167 -22.57 -10.29 -23.41
CA LEU A 167 -22.89 -8.87 -23.24
C LEU A 167 -23.69 -8.37 -24.45
N THR A 168 -24.93 -7.97 -24.18
CA THR A 168 -25.80 -7.19 -25.07
C THR A 168 -25.37 -5.73 -25.10
N GLU A 169 -25.83 -4.97 -26.10
CA GLU A 169 -25.60 -3.52 -26.17
C GLU A 169 -26.07 -2.78 -24.91
N LYS A 170 -27.26 -3.15 -24.40
CA LYS A 170 -27.81 -2.63 -23.14
C LYS A 170 -26.91 -2.92 -21.94
N SER A 171 -26.37 -4.14 -21.83
CA SER A 171 -25.44 -4.48 -20.74
C SER A 171 -24.11 -3.76 -20.85
N ALA A 172 -23.58 -3.58 -22.08
CA ALA A 172 -22.39 -2.80 -22.35
C ALA A 172 -22.60 -1.33 -21.94
N PHE A 173 -23.73 -0.73 -22.35
CA PHE A 173 -24.16 0.62 -21.95
C PHE A 173 -24.19 0.78 -20.42
N LEU A 174 -24.82 -0.14 -19.69
CA LEU A 174 -24.89 -0.09 -18.22
C LEU A 174 -23.51 -0.16 -17.58
N SER A 175 -22.63 -1.02 -18.11
CA SER A 175 -21.25 -1.15 -17.61
C SER A 175 -20.45 0.13 -17.80
N THR A 176 -20.54 0.76 -18.97
CA THR A 176 -19.78 1.97 -19.28
C THR A 176 -20.38 3.20 -18.60
N ALA A 177 -21.70 3.30 -18.50
CA ALA A 177 -22.38 4.41 -17.83
C ALA A 177 -22.09 4.42 -16.31
N SER A 178 -22.18 3.26 -15.66
CA SER A 178 -21.85 3.15 -14.23
C SER A 178 -20.39 3.47 -13.95
N LEU A 179 -19.48 2.97 -14.78
CA LEU A 179 -18.04 3.27 -14.66
C LEU A 179 -17.72 4.73 -14.95
N PHE A 180 -18.44 5.37 -15.87
CA PHE A 180 -18.31 6.80 -16.16
C PHE A 180 -18.70 7.65 -14.95
N ILE A 181 -19.86 7.37 -14.34
CA ILE A 181 -20.33 8.05 -13.12
C ILE A 181 -19.31 7.84 -11.98
N TYR A 182 -18.84 6.60 -11.80
CA TYR A 182 -17.81 6.27 -10.81
C TYR A 182 -16.52 7.06 -11.04
N SER A 183 -16.06 7.15 -12.29
CA SER A 183 -14.83 7.86 -12.65
C SER A 183 -14.95 9.37 -12.41
N ILE A 184 -16.10 9.98 -12.72
CA ILE A 184 -16.38 11.40 -12.44
C ILE A 184 -16.36 11.66 -10.93
N TYR A 185 -17.04 10.82 -10.14
CA TYR A 185 -17.05 10.95 -8.69
C TYR A 185 -15.63 11.00 -8.12
N TYR A 186 -14.77 10.06 -8.54
CA TYR A 186 -13.38 10.02 -8.09
C TYR A 186 -12.55 11.19 -8.61
N LEU A 187 -12.74 11.63 -9.86
CA LEU A 187 -12.05 12.81 -10.37
C LEU A 187 -12.37 14.07 -9.55
N ILE A 188 -13.63 14.26 -9.17
CA ILE A 188 -14.06 15.38 -8.32
C ILE A 188 -13.51 15.22 -6.90
N SER A 189 -13.50 14.00 -6.36
CA SER A 189 -13.08 13.76 -4.97
C SER A 189 -11.56 13.77 -4.78
N ILE A 190 -10.74 13.69 -5.84
CA ILE A 190 -9.27 13.71 -5.75
C ILE A 190 -8.76 14.91 -4.96
N ILE A 191 -9.22 16.11 -5.31
CA ILE A 191 -8.72 17.36 -4.72
C ILE A 191 -9.17 17.48 -3.25
N PRO A 192 -10.46 17.30 -2.89
CA PRO A 192 -10.88 17.29 -1.50
C PRO A 192 -10.21 16.21 -0.65
N GLU A 193 -10.05 14.97 -1.16
CA GLU A 193 -9.36 13.91 -0.42
C GLU A 193 -7.88 14.25 -0.19
N PHE A 194 -7.24 14.87 -1.18
CA PHE A 194 -5.88 15.37 -1.06
C PHE A 194 -5.75 16.42 0.05
N TYR A 195 -6.64 17.42 0.10
CA TYR A 195 -6.63 18.42 1.18
C TYR A 195 -6.97 17.82 2.55
N GLY A 196 -7.89 16.86 2.60
CA GLY A 196 -8.22 16.15 3.84
C GLY A 196 -7.02 15.40 4.42
N PHE A 197 -6.22 14.76 3.57
CA PHE A 197 -4.97 14.12 4.01
C PHE A 197 -3.91 15.11 4.46
N SER A 198 -3.76 16.25 3.77
CA SER A 198 -2.81 17.28 4.22
C SER A 198 -3.24 17.92 5.54
N ILE A 199 -4.54 18.11 5.76
CA ILE A 199 -5.06 18.62 7.05
C ILE A 199 -4.83 17.60 8.16
N GLN A 200 -5.10 16.31 7.93
CA GLN A 200 -4.79 15.26 8.92
C GLN A 200 -3.30 15.20 9.25
N GLU A 201 -2.43 15.39 8.26
CA GLU A 201 -1.00 15.53 8.52
C GLU A 201 -0.76 16.75 9.42
N LEU A 202 -1.25 17.94 9.06
CA LEU A 202 -1.13 19.21 9.82
C LEU A 202 -1.69 19.13 11.24
N GLU A 203 -2.84 18.50 11.47
CA GLU A 203 -3.42 18.36 12.81
C GLU A 203 -2.55 17.47 13.71
N ASN A 204 -1.98 16.39 13.16
CA ASN A 204 -0.99 15.59 13.87
C ASN A 204 0.34 16.34 14.07
N ILE A 205 0.65 17.35 13.24
CA ILE A 205 1.75 18.28 13.49
C ILE A 205 1.45 19.13 14.73
N VAL A 206 0.29 19.77 14.79
CA VAL A 206 -0.06 20.76 15.84
C VAL A 206 -0.17 20.10 17.22
N GLU A 207 -0.59 18.83 17.32
CA GLU A 207 -0.52 18.08 18.59
C GLU A 207 0.91 17.78 19.06
N SER A 208 1.92 17.90 18.19
CA SER A 208 3.35 17.66 18.48
C SER A 208 4.23 18.92 18.48
N GLU A 209 3.79 20.03 17.85
CA GLU A 209 4.54 21.27 17.63
C GLU A 209 4.26 22.37 18.69
N ASN A 210 3.91 22.01 19.92
CA ASN A 210 4.14 22.93 21.05
C ASN A 210 5.64 23.19 21.33
N ASP A 211 6.55 22.55 20.57
CA ASP A 211 7.95 22.90 20.50
C ASP A 211 8.36 23.24 19.06
N THR A 212 8.93 24.44 18.90
CA THR A 212 9.72 24.97 17.77
C THR A 212 9.00 25.39 16.48
N ASN A 213 8.80 26.72 16.39
CA ASN A 213 8.52 27.47 15.17
C ASN A 213 9.69 27.40 14.17
N ASN A 214 9.43 27.02 12.91
CA ASN A 214 9.68 27.85 11.72
C ASN A 214 9.25 27.16 10.42
N LYS A 215 8.90 27.99 9.42
CA LYS A 215 8.32 27.64 8.11
C LYS A 215 9.23 26.79 7.21
N PRO A 216 8.68 26.03 6.25
CA PRO A 216 9.44 25.06 5.47
C PRO A 216 10.09 25.61 4.20
N GLU A 217 11.36 25.22 4.00
CA GLU A 217 11.82 24.69 2.72
C GLU A 217 11.43 23.21 2.60
N ILE A 218 11.36 22.67 1.39
CA ILE A 218 11.01 21.26 1.11
C ILE A 218 12.22 20.39 1.49
N ASP A 219 12.43 20.15 2.78
CA ASP A 219 13.37 19.15 3.28
C ASP A 219 12.61 18.03 4.01
N ILE A 220 13.05 16.79 3.80
CA ILE A 220 12.43 15.63 4.45
C ILE A 220 12.88 15.67 5.90
N ASP A 221 11.95 15.89 6.83
CA ASP A 221 12.22 15.79 8.26
C ASP A 221 12.41 14.31 8.63
N TYR A 222 13.68 13.88 8.63
CA TYR A 222 14.04 12.50 8.90
C TYR A 222 13.75 12.09 10.35
N LYS A 223 13.81 13.03 11.28
CA LYS A 223 13.46 12.77 12.69
C LYS A 223 12.04 12.24 12.78
N ARG A 224 11.11 12.88 12.08
CA ARG A 224 9.71 12.50 12.09
C ARG A 224 9.40 11.23 11.30
N GLU A 225 10.09 10.99 10.20
CA GLU A 225 10.01 9.71 9.49
C GLU A 225 10.48 8.54 10.37
N LEU A 226 11.52 8.76 11.19
CA LEU A 226 12.01 7.78 12.16
C LEU A 226 11.00 7.56 13.30
N GLU A 227 10.33 8.60 13.78
CA GLU A 227 9.24 8.48 14.75
C GLU A 227 8.06 7.70 14.17
N THR A 228 7.69 7.98 12.92
CA THR A 228 6.62 7.27 12.22
C THR A 228 6.97 5.79 12.05
N LEU A 229 8.21 5.48 11.68
CA LEU A 229 8.73 4.12 11.63
C LEU A 229 8.64 3.44 13.01
N LYS A 230 9.04 4.12 14.08
CA LYS A 230 8.97 3.62 15.46
C LYS A 230 7.53 3.26 15.84
N ILE A 231 6.60 4.19 15.66
CA ILE A 231 5.17 4.00 15.97
C ILE A 231 4.60 2.84 15.15
N ALA A 232 4.91 2.77 13.86
CA ALA A 232 4.42 1.71 12.99
C ALA A 232 4.96 0.33 13.40
N LEU A 233 6.23 0.23 13.83
CA LEU A 233 6.83 -1.00 14.31
C LEU A 233 6.24 -1.43 15.67
N ILE A 234 6.08 -0.51 16.62
CA ILE A 234 5.41 -0.80 17.91
C ILE A 234 3.99 -1.33 17.66
N LYS A 235 3.23 -0.69 16.78
CA LYS A 235 1.88 -1.17 16.38
C LYS A 235 1.88 -2.55 15.72
N ASN A 236 2.98 -2.93 15.06
CA ASN A 236 3.17 -4.25 14.47
C ASN A 236 3.66 -5.31 15.48
N GLY A 237 3.77 -4.98 16.77
CA GLY A 237 4.11 -5.89 17.86
C GLY A 237 5.58 -5.88 18.28
N TYR A 238 6.37 -4.89 17.83
CA TYR A 238 7.76 -4.69 18.27
C TYR A 238 7.78 -3.78 19.51
N ASN A 239 7.25 -4.28 20.62
CA ASN A 239 7.12 -3.51 21.86
C ASN A 239 8.48 -3.20 22.50
N GLU A 240 9.52 -3.99 22.17
CA GLU A 240 10.91 -3.77 22.59
C GLU A 240 11.51 -2.45 22.10
N LEU A 241 10.85 -1.78 21.15
CA LEU A 241 11.18 -0.42 20.72
C LEU A 241 10.82 0.65 21.76
N ASN A 242 10.09 0.26 22.80
CA ASN A 242 9.85 1.06 23.97
C ASN A 242 10.92 0.73 25.03
N PRO A 243 11.71 1.70 25.51
CA PRO A 243 12.81 1.45 26.46
C PRO A 243 12.41 0.74 27.76
N ILE A 244 11.12 0.77 28.11
CA ILE A 244 10.57 0.28 29.36
C ILE A 244 10.10 -1.19 29.25
N ALA A 245 10.00 -1.74 28.04
CA ALA A 245 9.39 -3.05 27.79
C ALA A 245 10.35 -3.99 27.06
N PRO A 246 11.34 -4.62 27.75
CA PRO A 246 12.18 -5.64 27.14
C PRO A 246 11.33 -6.82 26.66
N LYS A 247 11.78 -7.45 25.57
CA LYS A 247 11.15 -8.65 25.00
C LYS A 247 11.91 -9.89 25.47
N PRO A 248 11.23 -10.93 25.95
CA PRO A 248 11.87 -12.22 26.21
C PRO A 248 12.59 -12.74 24.96
N PHE A 249 13.87 -13.07 25.10
CA PHE A 249 14.71 -13.55 24.01
C PHE A 249 15.61 -14.67 24.51
N LEU A 250 15.38 -15.89 24.00
CA LEU A 250 15.94 -17.12 24.57
C LEU A 250 15.64 -17.17 26.08
N ASP A 251 16.65 -17.36 26.93
CA ASP A 251 16.59 -17.36 28.40
C ASP A 251 16.89 -15.98 29.03
N GLY A 252 16.94 -14.93 28.20
CA GLY A 252 17.19 -13.57 28.62
C GLY A 252 16.26 -12.54 27.96
N GLU A 253 16.81 -11.36 27.66
CA GLU A 253 16.05 -10.18 27.25
C GLU A 253 16.66 -9.47 26.05
N LEU A 254 15.79 -8.94 25.19
CA LEU A 254 16.14 -8.10 24.05
C LEU A 254 15.46 -6.73 24.21
N THR A 255 16.26 -5.67 24.08
CA THR A 255 15.79 -4.29 23.94
C THR A 255 16.20 -3.74 22.58
N ASN A 256 15.38 -2.88 22.00
CA ASN A 256 15.68 -2.25 20.71
C ASN A 256 15.45 -0.75 20.83
N ASN A 257 16.45 0.06 20.50
CA ASN A 257 16.31 1.50 20.45
C ASN A 257 16.52 1.99 19.02
N LEU A 258 15.43 2.41 18.37
CA LEU A 258 15.53 3.18 17.14
C LEU A 258 15.99 4.60 17.49
N ARG A 259 17.19 4.99 17.04
CA ARG A 259 17.70 6.35 17.21
C ARG A 259 16.81 7.32 16.43
N ILE A 260 16.29 8.31 17.13
CA ILE A 260 15.48 9.39 16.56
C ILE A 260 16.35 10.63 16.46
N GLY A 261 16.45 11.19 15.26
CA GLY A 261 17.20 12.41 14.99
C GLY A 261 17.19 12.74 13.51
N ASP A 262 17.91 13.78 13.12
CA ASP A 262 17.84 14.32 11.77
C ASP A 262 18.86 13.66 10.83
N TYR A 263 18.70 12.35 10.62
CA TYR A 263 19.58 11.56 9.77
C TYR A 263 18.78 10.61 8.88
N SER A 264 19.22 10.47 7.63
CA SER A 264 18.51 9.76 6.56
C SER A 264 18.46 8.23 6.69
N GLU A 265 18.99 7.69 7.79
CA GLU A 265 19.06 6.26 8.05
C GLU A 265 18.38 5.89 9.37
N ALA A 266 17.65 4.77 9.35
CA ALA A 266 17.08 4.18 10.55
C ALA A 266 18.09 3.29 11.26
N PHE A 267 18.68 3.81 12.34
CA PHE A 267 19.62 3.08 13.20
C PHE A 267 18.91 2.40 14.37
N PHE A 268 18.78 1.09 14.29
CA PHE A 268 18.31 0.22 15.36
C PHE A 268 19.49 -0.26 16.20
N VAL A 269 19.48 0.11 17.48
CA VAL A 269 20.44 -0.34 18.48
C VAL A 269 19.78 -1.42 19.32
N ILE A 270 20.13 -2.68 19.07
CA ILE A 270 19.52 -3.84 19.69
C ILE A 270 20.49 -4.38 20.73
N ASN A 271 20.08 -4.45 21.99
CA ASN A 271 20.89 -5.06 23.05
C ASN A 271 20.22 -6.35 23.52
N ILE A 272 20.99 -7.43 23.55
CA ILE A 272 20.57 -8.77 23.92
C ILE A 272 21.42 -9.20 25.10
N ARG A 273 20.77 -9.55 26.21
CA ARG A 273 21.42 -10.10 27.40
C ARG A 273 20.87 -11.49 27.65
N ILE A 274 21.76 -12.47 27.71
CA ILE A 274 21.43 -13.89 27.81
C ILE A 274 22.20 -14.48 28.98
N LYS A 275 21.63 -15.48 29.66
CA LYS A 275 22.35 -16.18 30.73
C LYS A 275 23.12 -17.32 30.08
N ASP A 276 22.48 -18.43 29.78
CA ASP A 276 23.15 -19.63 29.32
C ASP A 276 22.50 -20.10 28.01
N SER A 277 23.09 -19.69 26.89
CA SER A 277 22.66 -20.08 25.54
C SER A 277 23.86 -20.43 24.68
N ASP A 278 23.70 -21.50 23.92
CA ASP A 278 24.66 -21.89 22.89
C ASP A 278 24.82 -20.80 21.83
N VAL A 279 26.05 -20.67 21.33
CA VAL A 279 26.45 -19.67 20.35
C VAL A 279 25.66 -19.82 19.05
N PHE A 280 25.45 -21.07 18.59
CA PHE A 280 24.67 -21.33 17.38
C PHE A 280 23.19 -21.01 17.56
N GLN A 281 22.60 -21.36 18.72
CA GLN A 281 21.23 -21.00 19.03
C GLN A 281 21.02 -19.49 19.11
N THR A 282 21.97 -18.78 19.72
CA THR A 282 21.99 -17.32 19.79
C THR A 282 22.03 -16.70 18.40
N ARG A 283 22.92 -17.21 17.55
CA ARG A 283 23.04 -16.77 16.16
C ARG A 283 21.74 -16.97 15.38
N ASP A 284 21.18 -18.17 15.39
CA ASP A 284 19.94 -18.50 14.67
C ASP A 284 18.77 -17.63 15.14
N ALA A 285 18.69 -17.36 16.45
CA ALA A 285 17.69 -16.49 17.03
C ALA A 285 17.86 -15.02 16.57
N VAL A 286 19.10 -14.54 16.50
CA VAL A 286 19.43 -13.19 16.01
C VAL A 286 19.09 -13.06 14.52
N GLU A 287 19.48 -14.03 13.70
CA GLU A 287 19.17 -14.04 12.26
C GLU A 287 17.65 -14.05 12.03
N LYS A 288 16.93 -14.87 12.80
CA LYS A 288 15.46 -14.92 12.77
C LYS A 288 14.83 -13.59 13.19
N TYR A 289 15.33 -12.96 14.25
CA TYR A 289 14.85 -11.65 14.69
C TYR A 289 15.08 -10.58 13.63
N ALA A 290 16.30 -10.49 13.10
CA ALA A 290 16.66 -9.55 12.04
C ALA A 290 15.76 -9.73 10.81
N PHE A 291 15.56 -10.98 10.36
CA PHE A 291 14.67 -11.29 9.25
C PHE A 291 13.21 -10.85 9.51
N GLU A 292 12.66 -11.16 10.69
CA GLU A 292 11.29 -10.74 11.05
C GLU A 292 11.16 -9.21 11.07
N LEU A 293 12.13 -8.50 11.67
CA LEU A 293 12.15 -7.04 11.77
C LEU A 293 12.23 -6.40 10.39
N TYR A 294 13.18 -6.81 9.55
CA TYR A 294 13.34 -6.33 8.18
C TYR A 294 12.11 -6.60 7.32
N LYS A 295 11.48 -7.78 7.49
CA LYS A 295 10.21 -8.11 6.82
C LYS A 295 9.08 -7.18 7.26
N SER A 296 9.05 -6.76 8.53
CA SER A 296 8.11 -5.75 9.02
C SER A 296 8.39 -4.39 8.38
N ILE A 297 9.64 -3.91 8.43
CA ILE A 297 10.10 -2.65 7.85
C ILE A 297 9.74 -2.54 6.37
N ALA A 298 9.96 -3.60 5.58
CA ALA A 298 9.66 -3.62 4.15
C ALA A 298 8.19 -3.35 3.81
N THR A 299 7.28 -3.58 4.77
CA THR A 299 5.85 -3.35 4.60
C THR A 299 5.37 -1.97 5.07
N ILE A 300 6.21 -1.23 5.82
CA ILE A 300 5.91 0.11 6.32
C ILE A 300 6.26 1.12 5.24
N ARG A 301 5.32 1.95 4.80
CA ARG A 301 5.53 2.98 3.77
C ARG A 301 6.00 4.27 4.47
N ILE A 302 7.26 4.64 4.25
CA ILE A 302 8.02 5.77 4.79
C ILE A 302 9.08 6.19 3.77
N ASP A 303 9.63 7.41 3.90
CA ASP A 303 10.63 7.96 2.98
C ASP A 303 12.10 7.58 3.33
N ILE A 304 12.33 6.91 4.47
CA ILE A 304 13.65 6.38 4.85
C ILE A 304 14.07 5.22 3.94
N ASN A 305 15.29 5.30 3.41
CA ASN A 305 15.81 4.33 2.44
C ASN A 305 16.97 3.47 2.95
N SER A 306 17.62 3.81 4.06
CA SER A 306 18.71 3.02 4.67
C SER A 306 18.29 2.52 6.05
N PHE A 307 18.58 1.26 6.34
CA PHE A 307 18.23 0.59 7.59
C PHE A 307 19.46 -0.11 8.15
N VAL A 308 19.83 0.24 9.37
CA VAL A 308 21.00 -0.29 10.06
C VAL A 308 20.55 -0.98 11.34
N LEU A 309 20.96 -2.23 11.52
CA LEU A 309 20.82 -2.97 12.76
C LEU A 309 22.21 -3.13 13.37
N SER A 310 22.42 -2.50 14.52
CA SER A 310 23.58 -2.73 15.38
C SER A 310 23.12 -3.56 16.57
N ILE A 311 23.48 -4.83 16.58
CA ILE A 311 23.08 -5.81 17.57
C ILE A 311 24.26 -6.10 18.48
N PHE A 312 24.03 -5.98 19.78
CA PHE A 312 25.00 -6.23 20.82
C PHE A 312 24.54 -7.39 21.68
N VAL A 313 25.36 -8.42 21.79
CA VAL A 313 25.05 -9.67 22.52
C VAL A 313 25.99 -9.84 23.69
N GLU A 314 25.43 -10.04 24.88
CA GLU A 314 26.14 -10.30 26.14
C GLU A 314 25.62 -11.61 26.73
N ILE A 315 26.52 -12.57 27.00
CA ILE A 315 26.21 -13.89 27.56
C ILE A 315 26.89 -14.00 28.93
N GLU A 316 26.15 -14.24 30.01
CA GLU A 316 26.63 -14.28 31.41
C GLU A 316 27.51 -13.10 31.87
N GLY A 317 27.38 -11.93 31.24
CA GLY A 317 28.26 -10.79 31.53
C GLY A 317 29.68 -10.90 30.94
N ASP A 318 29.89 -11.84 30.01
CA ASP A 318 31.09 -11.89 29.17
C ASP A 318 31.19 -10.68 28.23
N LYS A 319 32.33 -10.53 27.55
CA LYS A 319 32.58 -9.47 26.58
C LYS A 319 31.45 -9.37 25.55
N GLN A 320 30.86 -8.18 25.48
CA GLN A 320 29.85 -7.80 24.48
C GLN A 320 30.35 -8.07 23.05
N ARG A 321 29.54 -8.79 22.29
CA ARG A 321 29.80 -9.19 20.90
C ARG A 321 28.89 -8.43 19.96
N ASN A 322 29.43 -8.06 18.80
CA ASN A 322 28.75 -7.13 17.89
C ASN A 322 28.35 -7.83 16.59
N ILE A 323 27.10 -7.63 16.17
CA ILE A 323 26.59 -8.02 14.87
C ILE A 323 26.01 -6.78 14.21
N PHE A 324 26.41 -6.52 12.97
CA PHE A 324 26.01 -5.35 12.20
C PHE A 324 25.39 -5.78 10.88
N MET A 325 24.27 -5.16 10.51
CA MET A 325 23.62 -5.37 9.22
C MET A 325 23.14 -4.03 8.70
N ARG A 326 23.44 -3.74 7.43
CA ARG A 326 22.96 -2.54 6.74
C ARG A 326 22.35 -2.93 5.41
N LEU A 327 21.15 -2.41 5.16
CA LEU A 327 20.43 -2.62 3.91
C LEU A 327 19.77 -1.33 3.47
N ASN A 328 19.74 -1.11 2.16
CA ASN A 328 18.84 -0.13 1.60
C ASN A 328 17.46 -0.76 1.30
N ARG A 329 16.48 0.10 1.04
CA ARG A 329 15.09 -0.27 0.76
C ARG A 329 14.92 -1.18 -0.46
N LYS A 330 15.76 -1.00 -1.48
CA LYS A 330 15.71 -1.76 -2.73
C LYS A 330 16.20 -3.19 -2.48
N ASP A 331 17.39 -3.33 -1.90
CA ASP A 331 18.02 -4.60 -1.55
C ASP A 331 17.15 -5.40 -0.60
N LEU A 332 16.57 -4.73 0.40
CA LEU A 332 15.62 -5.33 1.34
C LEU A 332 14.43 -6.01 0.62
N LYS A 333 13.84 -5.33 -0.38
CA LYS A 333 12.70 -5.88 -1.13
C LYS A 333 13.12 -7.06 -2.00
N GLU A 334 14.28 -6.99 -2.64
CA GLU A 334 14.80 -8.07 -3.48
C GLU A 334 15.15 -9.31 -2.66
N LEU A 335 15.85 -9.14 -1.54
CA LEU A 335 16.24 -10.23 -0.65
C LEU A 335 15.04 -10.94 -0.01
N ILE A 336 14.00 -10.19 0.40
CA ILE A 336 12.76 -10.77 0.92
C ILE A 336 12.00 -11.60 -0.14
N LEU A 337 12.19 -11.32 -1.43
CA LEU A 337 11.56 -12.07 -2.52
C LEU A 337 12.32 -13.35 -2.88
N ARG A 338 13.65 -13.35 -2.73
CA ARG A 338 14.52 -14.47 -3.11
C ARG A 338 14.70 -15.51 -2.01
N ASN A 339 14.65 -15.11 -0.74
CA ASN A 339 15.09 -15.96 0.37
C ASN A 339 13.91 -16.56 1.15
N PHE A 340 13.96 -17.87 1.38
CA PHE A 340 12.93 -18.62 2.09
C PHE A 340 13.20 -18.76 3.59
N THR A 341 14.48 -18.78 4.00
CA THR A 341 14.89 -18.90 5.40
C THR A 341 15.55 -17.62 5.93
N ALA A 342 15.61 -17.47 7.26
CA ALA A 342 16.27 -16.34 7.91
C ALA A 342 17.78 -16.33 7.64
N LYS A 343 18.41 -17.52 7.62
CA LYS A 343 19.82 -17.70 7.32
C LYS A 343 20.17 -17.26 5.91
N ASP A 344 19.40 -17.72 4.90
CA ASP A 344 19.60 -17.30 3.51
C ASP A 344 19.42 -15.79 3.35
N PHE A 345 18.44 -15.22 4.08
CA PHE A 345 18.21 -13.78 4.08
C PHE A 345 19.42 -13.01 4.59
N VAL A 346 19.92 -13.36 5.78
CA VAL A 346 21.07 -12.69 6.38
C VAL A 346 22.34 -12.96 5.57
N ASN A 347 22.48 -14.13 4.94
CA ASN A 347 23.59 -14.43 4.04
C ASN A 347 23.58 -13.62 2.74
N GLY A 348 22.41 -13.25 2.25
CA GLY A 348 22.29 -12.35 1.09
C GLY A 348 22.54 -10.87 1.38
N ILE A 349 22.72 -10.46 2.65
CA ILE A 349 23.04 -9.06 2.99
C ILE A 349 24.52 -8.81 2.67
N GLU A 350 24.79 -7.95 1.69
CA GLU A 350 26.16 -7.57 1.31
C GLU A 350 26.89 -6.86 2.47
N ASN A 351 26.24 -5.89 3.10
CA ASN A 351 26.82 -5.09 4.17
C ASN A 351 26.48 -5.67 5.55
N LYS A 352 27.13 -6.78 5.91
CA LYS A 352 27.01 -7.40 7.24
C LYS A 352 28.37 -7.65 7.87
N LEU A 353 28.42 -7.61 9.20
CA LEU A 353 29.59 -7.98 9.99
C LEU A 353 29.12 -8.79 11.19
N PHE A 354 29.72 -9.96 11.37
CA PHE A 354 29.58 -10.78 12.58
C PHE A 354 30.91 -10.78 13.33
N ASP A 355 30.83 -10.68 14.66
CA ASP A 355 31.95 -11.02 15.55
C ASP A 355 32.46 -12.44 15.23
N GLU A 356 33.76 -12.67 15.41
CA GLU A 356 34.44 -13.90 15.00
C GLU A 356 33.75 -15.16 15.55
N LEU A 357 33.23 -15.08 16.77
CA LEU A 357 32.54 -16.18 17.45
C LEU A 357 31.22 -16.58 16.76
N TYR A 358 30.62 -15.69 15.97
CA TYR A 358 29.37 -15.95 15.23
C TYR A 358 29.56 -16.07 13.71
N ARG A 359 30.79 -15.94 13.19
CA ARG A 359 31.08 -16.14 11.76
C ARG A 359 30.86 -17.60 11.38
N ASP A 360 30.47 -17.84 10.13
CA ASP A 360 30.31 -19.18 9.56
C ASP A 360 31.56 -20.04 9.84
N LEU A 361 31.37 -21.10 10.63
CA LEU A 361 32.25 -22.28 10.68
C LEU A 361 31.75 -23.30 9.65
#